data_AF-A0A6H9URV4-F1
#
_entry.id   AF-A0A6H9URV4-F1
#
_cell.length_a   1.000
_cell.length_b   1.000
_cell.length_c   1.000
_cell.angle_alpha   90.00
_cell.angle_beta   90.00
_cell.angle_gamma   90.00
#
_symmetry.space_group_name_H-M   'P 1'
#
loop_
_entity.id
_entity.type
_entity.pdbx_description
1 polymer ?
#
loop_
_entity_poly.entity_id
_entity_poly.type
_entity_poly.pdbx_seq_one_letter_code
_entity_poly.pdbx_strand_id
1 'polypeptide(L)'
;MDLVQLNGDNRADYVKIFPDGSVRAALNTRSADGRIHWVDQGIIAPGVGQPGEAVRFADMNGDGLDDYVIVGTKGSVRAFLNKPADGKFHWEATGRIFPYHHEKAVGDETGIELGWERDDVRLADANGDGVDDYLVVGPAGSMDAHIRTPNTTNWTKIDTFAAGTAAGPRARMRLADVNGDRKTDYLVVGSAGAVHAYVNHMAGMSDGNWTEHKYFAQESFYPDTTVAFRDVTGDGKADYLVIQGDRIQAWENRGGNHMPS
;
A
#
# COMPACT_ATOMS: atom_id res chain seq x y z
N MET A 1 -3.41 -4.51 10.71
CA MET A 1 -2.25 -5.32 10.31
C MET A 1 -2.01 -5.06 8.84
N ASP A 2 -0.76 -5.12 8.40
CA ASP A 2 -0.37 -4.86 7.02
C ASP A 2 0.88 -5.67 6.68
N LEU A 3 1.24 -5.68 5.40
CA LEU A 3 2.45 -6.29 4.87
C LEU A 3 3.22 -5.22 4.07
N VAL A 4 4.47 -5.01 4.44
CA VAL A 4 5.26 -3.82 4.08
C VAL A 4 6.73 -4.19 3.91
N GLN A 5 7.52 -3.44 3.15
CA GLN A 5 8.96 -3.69 3.02
C GLN A 5 9.75 -2.92 4.09
N LEU A 6 10.27 -3.57 5.14
CA LEU A 6 10.99 -2.87 6.23
C LEU A 6 12.51 -2.92 6.12
N ASN A 7 13.09 -3.90 5.42
CA ASN A 7 14.52 -4.22 5.55
C ASN A 7 15.27 -4.31 4.21
N GLY A 8 14.59 -4.17 3.08
CA GLY A 8 15.18 -4.14 1.74
C GLY A 8 15.52 -5.50 1.16
N ASP A 9 14.98 -6.59 1.70
CA ASP A 9 15.20 -7.95 1.20
C ASP A 9 14.23 -8.38 0.07
N ASN A 10 13.51 -7.41 -0.47
CA ASN A 10 12.40 -7.48 -1.43
C ASN A 10 11.18 -8.32 -1.02
N ARG A 11 11.06 -8.77 0.23
CA ARG A 11 9.88 -9.51 0.69
C ARG A 11 9.07 -8.67 1.65
N ALA A 12 7.76 -8.78 1.57
CA ALA A 12 6.89 -8.10 2.51
C ALA A 12 7.00 -8.71 3.91
N ASP A 13 7.25 -7.83 4.88
CA ASP A 13 7.30 -8.04 6.31
C ASP A 13 5.96 -7.74 6.97
N TYR A 14 5.66 -8.43 8.08
CA TYR A 14 4.39 -8.28 8.78
C TYR A 14 4.45 -7.12 9.78
N VAL A 15 3.45 -6.25 9.73
CA VAL A 15 3.24 -5.22 10.76
C VAL A 15 1.87 -5.31 11.40
N LYS A 16 1.84 -5.19 12.72
CA LYS A 16 0.64 -4.98 13.52
C LYS A 16 0.65 -3.56 14.07
N ILE A 17 -0.24 -2.74 13.52
CA ILE A 17 -0.54 -1.39 14.01
C ILE A 17 -1.53 -1.50 15.16
N PHE A 18 -1.19 -0.92 16.31
CA PHE A 18 -2.05 -0.84 17.49
C PHE A 18 -2.93 0.42 17.49
N PRO A 19 -4.03 0.47 18.28
CA PRO A 19 -4.93 1.63 18.30
C PRO A 19 -4.26 2.97 18.66
N ASP A 20 -3.14 2.95 19.38
CA ASP A 20 -2.36 4.13 19.77
C ASP A 20 -1.32 4.57 18.71
N GLY A 21 -1.29 3.88 17.56
CA GLY A 21 -0.34 4.16 16.48
C GLY A 21 1.03 3.50 16.65
N SER A 22 1.27 2.78 17.75
CA SER A 22 2.48 1.95 17.87
C SER A 22 2.43 0.76 16.92
N VAL A 23 3.60 0.25 16.53
CA VAL A 23 3.73 -0.82 15.54
C VAL A 23 4.66 -1.91 16.07
N ARG A 24 4.18 -3.16 16.04
CA ARG A 24 5.01 -4.35 16.19
C ARG A 24 5.23 -4.99 14.83
N ALA A 25 6.45 -5.45 14.57
CA ALA A 25 6.78 -6.09 13.31
C ALA A 25 7.37 -7.50 13.49
N ALA A 26 7.25 -8.30 12.44
CA ALA A 26 7.98 -9.55 12.28
C ALA A 26 8.54 -9.63 10.86
N LEU A 27 9.84 -9.90 10.73
CA LEU A 27 10.51 -9.99 9.44
C LEU A 27 10.20 -11.32 8.76
N ASN A 28 9.97 -11.28 7.45
CA ASN A 28 9.81 -12.45 6.60
C ASN A 28 11.19 -13.05 6.27
N THR A 29 11.53 -14.14 6.94
CA THR A 29 12.72 -14.93 6.61
C THR A 29 12.29 -16.17 5.83
N ARG A 30 12.59 -16.23 4.54
CA ARG A 30 12.26 -17.40 3.71
C ARG A 30 13.30 -18.50 3.91
N SER A 31 12.87 -19.71 4.26
CA SER A 31 13.73 -20.89 4.31
C SER A 31 14.01 -21.44 2.90
N ALA A 32 15.05 -22.27 2.78
CA ALA A 32 15.45 -22.88 1.50
C ALA A 32 14.36 -23.77 0.87
N ASP A 33 13.39 -24.26 1.65
CA ASP A 33 12.23 -25.03 1.18
C ASP A 33 11.04 -24.15 0.74
N GLY A 34 11.24 -22.83 0.71
CA GLY A 34 10.26 -21.84 0.23
C GLY A 34 9.22 -21.42 1.27
N ARG A 35 9.26 -21.96 2.50
CA ARG A 35 8.35 -21.55 3.58
C ARG A 35 8.74 -20.20 4.16
N ILE A 36 7.71 -19.46 4.59
CA ILE A 36 7.87 -18.17 5.28
C ILE A 36 8.03 -18.42 6.78
N HIS A 37 9.10 -17.89 7.37
CA HIS A 37 9.32 -17.85 8.81
C HIS A 37 9.31 -16.41 9.31
N TRP A 38 8.39 -16.10 10.23
CA TRP A 38 8.27 -14.77 10.82
C TRP A 38 9.21 -14.62 12.03
N VAL A 39 10.12 -13.66 11.97
CA VAL A 39 11.05 -13.33 13.06
C VAL A 39 10.58 -12.06 13.75
N ASP A 40 9.98 -12.21 14.93
CA ASP A 40 9.47 -11.09 15.73
C ASP A 40 10.57 -10.06 16.05
N GLN A 41 10.27 -8.79 15.79
CA GLN A 41 11.15 -7.65 16.08
C GLN A 41 10.67 -6.84 17.29
N GLY A 42 9.55 -7.23 17.90
CA GLY A 42 8.89 -6.44 18.95
C GLY A 42 8.33 -5.11 18.40
N ILE A 43 8.17 -4.13 19.29
CA ILE A 43 7.68 -2.79 18.92
C ILE A 43 8.80 -2.04 18.19
N ILE A 44 8.57 -1.74 16.91
CA ILE A 44 9.54 -1.03 16.05
C ILE A 44 9.24 0.47 15.95
N ALA A 45 8.01 0.88 16.27
CA ALA A 45 7.61 2.28 16.35
C ALA A 45 6.71 2.46 17.58
N PRO A 46 7.03 3.37 18.51
CA PRO A 46 6.17 3.63 19.67
C PRO A 46 4.91 4.46 19.34
N GLY A 47 4.77 4.91 18.09
CA GLY A 47 3.73 5.85 17.68
C GLY A 47 4.12 7.30 17.89
N VAL A 48 3.37 8.21 17.27
CA VAL A 48 3.65 9.66 17.25
C VAL A 48 2.51 10.49 17.85
N GLY A 49 1.72 9.88 18.73
CA GLY A 49 0.54 10.50 19.35
C GLY A 49 -0.65 10.63 18.41
N GLN A 50 -0.75 9.75 17.41
CA GLN A 50 -1.86 9.67 16.46
C GLN A 50 -2.48 8.27 16.53
N PRO A 51 -3.80 8.13 16.28
CA PRO A 51 -4.46 6.84 16.38
C PRO A 51 -3.99 5.88 15.28
N GLY A 52 -4.03 4.58 15.55
CA GLY A 52 -3.61 3.53 14.62
C GLY A 52 -4.33 3.55 13.26
N GLU A 53 -5.59 4.00 13.24
CA GLU A 53 -6.36 4.15 11.99
C GLU A 53 -5.81 5.23 11.06
N ALA A 54 -4.97 6.15 11.55
CA ALA A 54 -4.26 7.15 10.76
C ALA A 54 -2.95 6.63 10.17
N VAL A 55 -2.43 5.50 10.67
CA VAL A 55 -1.14 4.95 10.25
C VAL A 55 -1.28 4.21 8.93
N ARG A 56 -0.36 4.48 8.00
CA ARG A 56 -0.14 3.77 6.75
C ARG A 56 1.36 3.47 6.60
N PHE A 57 1.68 2.62 5.66
CA PHE A 57 3.04 2.35 5.21
C PHE A 57 3.10 2.54 3.70
N ALA A 58 4.15 3.24 3.25
CA ALA A 58 4.36 3.61 1.86
C ALA A 58 5.79 4.09 1.67
N ASP A 59 6.45 3.79 0.55
CA ASP A 59 7.78 4.33 0.24
C ASP A 59 7.66 5.80 -0.20
N MET A 60 7.88 6.71 0.75
CA MET A 60 7.75 8.14 0.51
C MET A 60 9.07 8.77 0.09
N ASN A 61 10.13 8.01 -0.14
CA ASN A 61 11.43 8.56 -0.50
C ASN A 61 12.13 7.86 -1.69
N GLY A 62 11.63 6.69 -2.11
CA GLY A 62 12.12 5.92 -3.24
C GLY A 62 13.33 5.06 -2.93
N ASP A 63 13.58 4.72 -1.66
CA ASP A 63 14.69 3.84 -1.25
C ASP A 63 14.30 2.35 -1.24
N GLY A 64 13.06 2.04 -1.62
CA GLY A 64 12.50 0.69 -1.64
C GLY A 64 12.03 0.21 -0.27
N LEU A 65 12.07 1.06 0.77
CA LEU A 65 11.57 0.74 2.11
C LEU A 65 10.28 1.51 2.38
N ASP A 66 9.30 0.82 2.94
CA ASP A 66 8.07 1.47 3.37
C ASP A 66 8.33 2.32 4.62
N ASP A 67 7.90 3.57 4.54
CA ASP A 67 7.99 4.57 5.60
C ASP A 67 6.77 4.52 6.51
N TYR A 68 6.91 4.96 7.77
CA TYR A 68 5.78 5.13 8.68
C TYR A 68 5.06 6.43 8.31
N VAL A 69 3.79 6.35 7.92
CA VAL A 69 3.03 7.49 7.41
C VAL A 69 1.80 7.74 8.26
N ILE A 70 1.54 9.02 8.58
CA ILE A 70 0.28 9.48 9.15
C ILE A 70 -0.53 10.14 8.05
N VAL A 71 -1.72 9.60 7.80
CA VAL A 71 -2.76 10.27 7.01
C VAL A 71 -3.75 10.93 7.97
N GLY A 72 -3.76 12.25 8.00
CA GLY A 72 -4.65 13.07 8.82
C GLY A 72 -6.11 12.98 8.38
N THR A 73 -7.04 13.37 9.24
CA THR A 73 -8.49 13.21 8.98
C THR A 73 -8.96 13.93 7.73
N LYS A 74 -8.34 15.05 7.35
CA LYS A 74 -8.64 15.77 6.10
C LYS A 74 -7.69 15.40 4.95
N GLY A 75 -7.09 14.21 5.01
CA GLY A 75 -6.26 13.64 3.95
C GLY A 75 -4.83 14.16 3.90
N SER A 76 -4.37 14.93 4.89
CA SER A 76 -2.97 15.36 4.93
C SER A 76 -2.01 14.19 5.15
N VAL A 77 -0.77 14.27 4.69
CA VAL A 77 0.22 13.20 4.80
C VAL A 77 1.49 13.73 5.47
N ARG A 78 1.96 13.01 6.49
CA ARG A 78 3.27 13.20 7.12
C ARG A 78 4.01 11.87 7.18
N ALA A 79 5.25 11.85 6.72
CA ALA A 79 6.07 10.66 6.69
C ALA A 79 7.19 10.72 7.74
N PHE A 80 7.59 9.54 8.18
CA PHE A 80 8.75 9.27 9.00
C PHE A 80 9.55 8.19 8.29
N LEU A 81 10.72 8.54 7.76
CA LEU A 81 11.48 7.68 6.87
C LEU A 81 12.05 6.49 7.63
N ASN A 82 11.91 5.30 7.07
CA ASN A 82 12.56 4.11 7.58
C ASN A 82 14.06 4.17 7.26
N LYS A 83 14.90 4.22 8.30
CA LYS A 83 16.36 4.22 8.17
C LYS A 83 16.96 3.09 9.01
N PRO A 84 16.84 1.81 8.59
CA PRO A 84 17.38 0.70 9.34
C PRO A 84 18.90 0.85 9.56
N ALA A 85 19.35 0.69 10.79
CA ALA A 85 20.76 0.74 11.16
C ALA A 85 21.01 -0.16 12.38
N ASP A 86 22.16 -0.83 12.40
CA ASP A 86 22.58 -1.73 13.49
C ASP A 86 21.55 -2.84 13.81
N GLY A 87 20.87 -3.34 12.78
CA GLY A 87 19.83 -4.38 12.92
C GLY A 87 18.55 -3.90 13.59
N LYS A 88 18.31 -2.58 13.64
CA LYS A 88 17.11 -1.95 14.21
C LYS A 88 16.48 -0.97 13.23
N PHE A 89 15.21 -0.65 13.44
CA PHE A 89 14.47 0.36 12.69
C PHE A 89 14.62 1.72 13.37
N HIS A 90 14.89 2.75 12.57
CA HIS A 90 14.92 4.14 13.00
C HIS A 90 13.99 4.95 12.10
N TRP A 91 13.32 5.95 12.67
CA TRP A 91 12.30 6.73 11.98
C TRP A 91 12.68 8.21 11.94
N GLU A 92 12.93 8.76 10.75
CA GLU A 92 13.33 10.15 10.55
C GLU A 92 12.15 11.01 10.07
N ALA A 93 11.71 11.99 10.87
CA ALA A 93 10.57 12.82 10.51
C ALA A 93 10.88 13.78 9.34
N THR A 94 10.04 13.79 8.30
CA THR A 94 10.20 14.70 7.14
C THR A 94 9.32 15.95 7.18
N GLY A 95 8.33 15.98 8.07
CA GLY A 95 7.30 17.02 8.08
C GLY A 95 6.06 16.64 7.25
N ARG A 96 5.13 17.59 7.07
CA ARG A 96 3.94 17.35 6.22
C ARG A 96 4.36 17.41 4.76
N ILE A 97 4.15 16.30 4.05
CA ILE A 97 4.53 16.14 2.64
C ILE A 97 3.36 16.41 1.68
N PHE A 98 2.12 16.33 2.16
CA PHE A 98 0.92 16.67 1.37
C PHE A 98 -0.21 17.26 2.25
N PRO A 99 -0.80 18.40 1.90
CA PRO A 99 -0.15 19.47 1.14
C PRO A 99 1.09 19.94 1.90
N TYR A 100 2.19 20.22 1.18
CA TYR A 100 3.49 20.49 1.80
C TYR A 100 3.46 21.69 2.75
N HIS A 101 3.83 21.49 4.02
CA HIS A 101 3.95 22.53 5.06
C HIS A 101 4.66 21.99 6.31
N HIS A 102 5.86 22.47 6.61
CA HIS A 102 6.70 21.90 7.68
C HIS A 102 6.40 22.44 9.10
N GLU A 103 5.68 23.55 9.23
CA GLU A 103 5.50 24.23 10.53
C GLU A 103 4.44 23.61 11.45
N LYS A 104 3.57 22.76 10.91
CA LYS A 104 2.42 22.21 11.64
C LYS A 104 2.81 20.97 12.46
N ALA A 105 2.24 20.82 13.64
CA ALA A 105 2.38 19.62 14.46
C ALA A 105 1.73 18.41 13.79
N VAL A 106 2.09 17.19 14.21
CA VAL A 106 1.47 15.97 13.69
C VAL A 106 -0.02 15.97 14.04
N GLY A 107 -0.89 15.78 13.05
CA GLY A 107 -2.35 15.80 13.24
C GLY A 107 -3.00 17.20 13.29
N ASP A 108 -2.26 18.30 13.15
CA ASP A 108 -2.87 19.62 12.99
C ASP A 108 -3.40 19.82 11.56
N GLU A 109 -4.71 19.63 11.41
CA GLU A 109 -5.48 19.76 10.16
C GLU A 109 -6.10 21.17 9.98
N THR A 110 -5.66 22.17 10.75
CA THR A 110 -6.16 23.54 10.65
C THR A 110 -5.78 24.15 9.29
N GLY A 111 -6.76 24.70 8.58
CA GLY A 111 -6.57 25.32 7.26
C GLY A 111 -6.42 24.35 6.10
N ILE A 112 -6.58 23.04 6.32
CA ILE A 112 -6.62 22.04 5.25
C ILE A 112 -8.06 21.91 4.73
N GLU A 113 -8.22 22.09 3.42
CA GLU A 113 -9.49 22.04 2.68
C GLU A 113 -9.25 21.35 1.32
N LEU A 114 -8.99 20.04 1.34
CA LEU A 114 -8.76 19.27 0.12
C LEU A 114 -10.05 18.87 -0.60
N GLY A 115 -11.17 18.79 0.13
CA GLY A 115 -12.46 18.35 -0.41
C GLY A 115 -12.71 16.84 -0.34
N TRP A 116 -11.82 16.11 0.35
CA TRP A 116 -11.93 14.68 0.67
C TRP A 116 -11.32 14.41 2.05
N GLU A 117 -11.50 13.19 2.55
CA GLU A 117 -11.06 12.77 3.88
C GLU A 117 -10.06 11.61 3.82
N ARG A 118 -9.46 11.28 4.96
CA ARG A 118 -8.50 10.18 5.11
C ARG A 118 -8.93 8.87 4.45
N ASP A 119 -10.20 8.52 4.57
CA ASP A 119 -10.73 7.23 4.11
C ASP A 119 -10.79 7.14 2.57
N ASP A 120 -10.71 8.30 1.91
CA ASP A 120 -10.66 8.43 0.45
C ASP A 120 -9.22 8.26 -0.07
N VAL A 121 -8.20 8.31 0.79
CA VAL A 121 -6.78 8.32 0.39
C VAL A 121 -6.21 6.91 0.30
N ARG A 122 -5.45 6.64 -0.76
CA ARG A 122 -4.52 5.50 -0.86
C ARG A 122 -3.14 6.00 -1.24
N LEU A 123 -2.10 5.29 -0.80
CA LEU A 123 -0.72 5.52 -1.17
C LEU A 123 -0.22 4.30 -1.93
N ALA A 124 0.31 4.53 -3.14
CA ALA A 124 0.86 3.49 -4.01
C ALA A 124 1.56 4.12 -5.22
N ASP A 125 2.66 3.52 -5.67
CA ASP A 125 3.38 3.93 -6.89
C ASP A 125 2.51 3.72 -8.15
N ALA A 126 1.94 4.79 -8.69
CA ALA A 126 1.04 4.72 -9.84
C ALA A 126 1.79 4.79 -11.17
N ASN A 127 2.96 5.44 -11.19
CA ASN A 127 3.72 5.72 -12.40
C ASN A 127 4.96 4.81 -12.56
N GLY A 128 5.29 3.98 -11.56
CA GLY A 128 6.40 3.03 -11.52
C GLY A 128 7.77 3.68 -11.28
N ASP A 129 7.82 4.88 -10.69
CA ASP A 129 9.07 5.61 -10.46
C ASP A 129 9.76 5.24 -9.13
N GLY A 130 9.14 4.38 -8.33
CA GLY A 130 9.63 3.88 -7.06
C GLY A 130 9.18 4.70 -5.86
N VAL A 131 8.46 5.80 -6.03
CA VAL A 131 7.88 6.59 -4.95
C VAL A 131 6.38 6.41 -4.92
N ASP A 132 5.82 6.15 -3.74
CA ASP A 132 4.37 6.02 -3.61
C ASP A 132 3.66 7.37 -3.82
N ASP A 133 2.62 7.34 -4.65
CA ASP A 133 1.80 8.49 -5.03
C ASP A 133 0.57 8.64 -4.14
N TYR A 134 -0.09 9.80 -4.22
CA TYR A 134 -1.29 10.10 -3.46
C TYR A 134 -2.55 9.96 -4.32
N LEU A 135 -3.34 8.92 -4.05
CA LEU A 135 -4.55 8.60 -4.81
C LEU A 135 -5.80 8.96 -4.01
N VAL A 136 -6.74 9.65 -4.65
CA VAL A 136 -8.05 9.98 -4.09
C VAL A 136 -9.10 9.07 -4.73
N VAL A 137 -9.68 8.17 -3.94
CA VAL A 137 -10.53 7.07 -4.40
C VAL A 137 -12.00 7.32 -4.07
N GLY A 138 -12.80 7.54 -5.10
CA GLY A 138 -14.26 7.72 -5.01
C GLY A 138 -15.01 6.42 -4.67
N PRO A 139 -16.31 6.50 -4.31
CA PRO A 139 -17.10 5.36 -3.84
C PRO A 139 -17.18 4.16 -4.81
N ALA A 140 -17.21 4.43 -6.12
CA ALA A 140 -17.21 3.43 -7.19
C ALA A 140 -15.80 3.06 -7.70
N GLY A 141 -14.77 3.50 -6.99
CA GLY A 141 -13.38 3.24 -7.32
C GLY A 141 -12.79 4.10 -8.44
N SER A 142 -13.45 5.21 -8.80
CA SER A 142 -12.82 6.26 -9.58
C SER A 142 -11.63 6.83 -8.81
N MET A 143 -10.55 7.20 -9.48
CA MET A 143 -9.34 7.69 -8.85
C MET A 143 -8.82 8.93 -9.55
N ASP A 144 -8.56 9.99 -8.79
CA ASP A 144 -7.61 11.04 -9.17
C ASP A 144 -6.25 10.66 -8.58
N ALA A 145 -5.16 10.93 -9.30
CA ALA A 145 -3.80 10.72 -8.80
C ALA A 145 -3.08 12.05 -8.60
N HIS A 146 -2.27 12.14 -7.57
CA HIS A 146 -1.28 13.20 -7.40
C HIS A 146 0.07 12.50 -7.38
N ILE A 147 0.81 12.65 -8.49
CA ILE A 147 2.07 11.97 -8.72
C ILE A 147 3.19 12.73 -8.03
N ARG A 148 3.93 12.07 -7.14
CA ARG A 148 5.06 12.67 -6.44
C ARG A 148 6.27 12.66 -7.35
N THR A 149 6.94 13.80 -7.50
CA THR A 149 8.25 13.81 -8.17
C THR A 149 9.34 13.37 -7.17
N PRO A 150 10.11 12.30 -7.45
CA PRO A 150 11.14 11.81 -6.55
C PRO A 150 12.13 12.89 -6.12
N ASN A 151 12.55 12.85 -4.85
CA ASN A 151 13.48 13.81 -4.24
C ASN A 151 13.02 15.28 -4.26
N THR A 152 11.73 15.53 -4.42
CA THR A 152 11.15 16.88 -4.36
C THR A 152 9.92 16.92 -3.46
N THR A 153 9.36 18.13 -3.30
CA THR A 153 8.06 18.35 -2.65
C THR A 153 6.94 18.55 -3.67
N ASN A 154 7.20 18.31 -4.95
CA ASN A 154 6.27 18.59 -6.04
C ASN A 154 5.32 17.42 -6.26
N TRP A 155 4.06 17.77 -6.49
CA TRP A 155 2.98 16.84 -6.80
C TRP A 155 2.31 17.29 -8.09
N THR A 156 2.13 16.37 -9.04
CA THR A 156 1.44 16.63 -10.31
C THR A 156 0.08 15.94 -10.29
N LYS A 157 -1.01 16.70 -10.39
CA LYS A 157 -2.36 16.12 -10.43
C LYS A 157 -2.65 15.53 -11.80
N ILE A 158 -3.26 14.34 -11.80
CA ILE A 158 -3.89 13.69 -12.94
C ILE A 158 -5.35 13.48 -12.55
N ASP A 159 -6.24 14.21 -13.22
CA ASP A 159 -7.67 14.02 -13.10
C ASP A 159 -8.07 12.70 -13.77
N THR A 160 -8.93 11.92 -13.11
CA THR A 160 -9.46 10.65 -13.66
C THR A 160 -8.34 9.68 -14.08
N PHE A 161 -7.37 9.45 -13.21
CA PHE A 161 -6.40 8.36 -13.36
C PHE A 161 -7.10 7.01 -13.58
N ALA A 162 -8.23 6.78 -12.90
CA ALA A 162 -9.18 5.72 -13.21
C ALA A 162 -10.63 6.22 -13.17
N ALA A 163 -11.45 5.82 -14.14
CA ALA A 163 -12.88 6.15 -14.15
C ALA A 163 -13.70 5.35 -13.11
N GLY A 164 -13.11 4.32 -12.52
CA GLY A 164 -13.79 3.35 -11.64
C GLY A 164 -14.33 2.15 -12.40
N THR A 165 -14.98 1.24 -11.69
CA THR A 165 -15.48 -0.03 -12.26
C THR A 165 -16.85 -0.39 -11.68
N ALA A 166 -17.66 -1.04 -12.50
CA ALA A 166 -18.92 -1.65 -12.07
C ALA A 166 -18.71 -2.95 -11.27
N ALA A 167 -17.48 -3.46 -11.18
CA ALA A 167 -17.18 -4.74 -10.50
C ALA A 167 -17.36 -4.68 -8.97
N GLY A 168 -17.31 -3.50 -8.35
CA GLY A 168 -17.56 -3.37 -6.91
C GLY A 168 -17.26 -1.98 -6.33
N PRO A 169 -17.67 -1.73 -5.08
CA PRO A 169 -17.39 -0.48 -4.38
C PRO A 169 -15.93 -0.41 -3.93
N ARG A 170 -15.48 0.79 -3.55
CA ARG A 170 -14.10 1.02 -3.11
C ARG A 170 -13.59 0.13 -1.96
N ALA A 171 -14.49 -0.34 -1.11
CA ALA A 171 -14.14 -1.23 0.00
C ALA A 171 -13.56 -2.58 -0.45
N ARG A 172 -13.92 -3.02 -1.66
CA ARG A 172 -13.46 -4.26 -2.28
C ARG A 172 -12.20 -4.08 -3.13
N MET A 173 -11.71 -2.84 -3.24
CA MET A 173 -10.54 -2.55 -4.05
C MET A 173 -9.26 -2.87 -3.28
N ARG A 174 -8.27 -3.37 -4.00
CA ARG A 174 -6.88 -3.42 -3.56
C ARG A 174 -6.01 -2.80 -4.65
N LEU A 175 -4.89 -2.24 -4.22
CA LEU A 175 -3.86 -1.68 -5.10
C LEU A 175 -2.60 -2.49 -4.86
N ALA A 176 -2.05 -3.07 -5.92
CA ALA A 176 -0.85 -3.89 -5.86
C ALA A 176 -0.32 -4.13 -7.28
N ASP A 177 1.00 -4.20 -7.45
CA ASP A 177 1.62 -4.61 -8.71
C ASP A 177 1.48 -6.13 -8.88
N VAL A 178 0.59 -6.61 -9.76
CA VAL A 178 0.41 -8.05 -10.01
C VAL A 178 1.16 -8.55 -11.24
N ASN A 179 1.75 -7.67 -12.04
CA ASN A 179 2.43 -8.02 -13.28
C ASN A 179 3.97 -7.88 -13.20
N GLY A 180 4.49 -7.22 -12.18
CA GLY A 180 5.90 -6.99 -11.89
C GLY A 180 6.52 -5.79 -12.61
N ASP A 181 5.71 -4.83 -13.09
CA ASP A 181 6.19 -3.64 -13.79
C ASP A 181 6.44 -2.41 -12.89
N ARG A 182 6.26 -2.60 -11.57
CA ARG A 182 6.35 -1.63 -10.48
C ARG A 182 5.25 -0.59 -10.44
N LYS A 183 4.24 -0.68 -11.31
CA LYS A 183 3.05 0.17 -11.22
C LYS A 183 1.99 -0.54 -10.41
N THR A 184 1.26 0.23 -9.61
CA THR A 184 0.13 -0.31 -8.88
C THR A 184 -1.00 -0.65 -9.85
N ASP A 185 -1.46 -1.89 -9.81
CA ASP A 185 -2.67 -2.33 -10.51
C ASP A 185 -3.89 -2.19 -9.62
N TYR A 186 -5.05 -2.09 -10.25
CA TYR A 186 -6.32 -2.00 -9.55
C TYR A 186 -7.01 -3.37 -9.53
N LEU A 187 -7.15 -3.96 -8.35
CA LEU A 187 -7.83 -5.23 -8.13
C LEU A 187 -9.21 -5.02 -7.46
N VAL A 188 -10.21 -5.78 -7.88
CA VAL A 188 -11.51 -5.89 -7.20
C VAL A 188 -11.69 -7.31 -6.69
N VAL A 189 -11.82 -7.46 -5.38
CA VAL A 189 -12.01 -8.75 -4.71
C VAL A 189 -13.50 -8.99 -4.46
N GLY A 190 -14.04 -10.06 -5.04
CA GLY A 190 -15.40 -10.53 -4.80
C GLY A 190 -15.59 -11.07 -3.38
N SER A 191 -16.85 -11.20 -2.95
CA SER A 191 -17.18 -11.64 -1.58
C SER A 191 -16.71 -13.05 -1.21
N ALA A 192 -16.34 -13.87 -2.19
CA ALA A 192 -15.76 -15.20 -2.03
C ALA A 192 -14.27 -15.27 -2.43
N GLY A 193 -13.62 -14.11 -2.58
CA GLY A 193 -12.18 -14.00 -2.82
C GLY A 193 -11.76 -14.09 -4.29
N ALA A 194 -12.68 -14.28 -5.23
CA ALA A 194 -12.36 -14.16 -6.66
C ALA A 194 -11.89 -12.74 -7.00
N VAL A 195 -11.00 -12.59 -7.98
CA VAL A 195 -10.34 -11.31 -8.27
C VAL A 195 -10.54 -10.93 -9.72
N HIS A 196 -10.96 -9.69 -9.97
CA HIS A 196 -10.82 -9.03 -11.26
C HIS A 196 -9.67 -8.04 -11.16
N ALA A 197 -8.71 -8.12 -12.07
CA ALA A 197 -7.59 -7.19 -12.12
C ALA A 197 -7.78 -6.20 -13.28
N TYR A 198 -7.35 -4.96 -13.07
CA TYR A 198 -7.21 -3.92 -14.07
C TYR A 198 -5.75 -3.51 -14.04
N VAL A 199 -5.01 -3.96 -15.06
CA VAL A 199 -3.56 -3.74 -15.14
C VAL A 199 -3.28 -2.34 -15.65
N ASN A 200 -2.41 -1.63 -14.94
CA ASN A 200 -2.01 -0.26 -15.23
C ASN A 200 -0.93 -0.23 -16.33
N HIS A 201 -1.14 0.59 -17.35
CA HIS A 201 -0.18 0.84 -18.43
C HIS A 201 0.09 2.34 -18.61
N MET A 202 0.01 3.12 -17.53
CA MET A 202 0.28 4.55 -17.53
C MET A 202 1.59 4.86 -18.26
N ALA A 203 1.52 5.79 -19.21
CA ALA A 203 2.64 6.25 -19.99
C ALA A 203 2.69 7.78 -19.97
N GLY A 204 3.79 8.33 -19.45
CA GLY A 204 3.85 9.77 -19.14
C GLY A 204 2.89 10.12 -18.01
N MET A 205 2.38 11.36 -17.99
CA MET A 205 1.42 11.84 -16.98
C MET A 205 -0.02 11.75 -17.52
N SER A 206 -0.47 10.54 -17.85
CA SER A 206 -1.81 10.25 -18.38
C SER A 206 -2.67 9.47 -17.37
N ASP A 207 -3.89 9.09 -17.78
CA ASP A 207 -4.64 8.05 -17.09
C ASP A 207 -3.88 6.70 -17.08
N GLY A 208 -4.39 5.75 -16.30
CA GLY A 208 -3.74 4.45 -16.13
C GLY A 208 -3.79 3.53 -17.36
N ASN A 209 -4.47 3.90 -18.46
CA ASN A 209 -4.58 3.08 -19.67
C ASN A 209 -4.85 1.57 -19.39
N TRP A 210 -5.94 1.30 -18.68
CA TRP A 210 -6.17 0.04 -17.99
C TRP A 210 -6.55 -1.13 -18.91
N THR A 211 -5.96 -2.32 -18.67
CA THR A 211 -6.40 -3.59 -19.28
C THR A 211 -7.15 -4.46 -18.27
N GLU A 212 -8.40 -4.85 -18.57
CA GLU A 212 -9.19 -5.73 -17.70
C GLU A 212 -8.83 -7.22 -17.87
N HIS A 213 -8.56 -7.88 -16.75
CA HIS A 213 -8.38 -9.32 -16.61
C HIS A 213 -9.42 -9.89 -15.63
N LYS A 214 -10.50 -10.45 -16.19
CA LYS A 214 -11.55 -11.09 -15.40
C LYS A 214 -11.07 -12.43 -14.84
N TYR A 215 -11.49 -12.73 -13.61
CA TYR A 215 -11.10 -13.95 -12.89
C TYR A 215 -9.58 -14.16 -12.86
N PHE A 216 -8.83 -13.08 -12.62
CA PHE A 216 -7.39 -13.13 -12.40
C PHE A 216 -7.02 -14.17 -11.33
N ALA A 217 -7.85 -14.24 -10.27
CA ALA A 217 -7.90 -15.39 -9.38
C ALA A 217 -9.34 -15.90 -9.25
N GLN A 218 -9.49 -17.23 -9.17
CA GLN A 218 -10.77 -17.88 -8.89
C GLN A 218 -11.17 -17.72 -7.42
N GLU A 219 -12.38 -18.14 -7.08
CA GLU A 219 -12.86 -18.12 -5.69
C GLU A 219 -11.94 -18.94 -4.79
N SER A 220 -11.47 -18.32 -3.72
CA SER A 220 -10.71 -19.00 -2.65
C SER A 220 -11.62 -19.43 -1.49
N PHE A 221 -12.91 -19.10 -1.56
CA PHE A 221 -13.91 -19.27 -0.51
C PHE A 221 -13.62 -18.51 0.78
N TYR A 222 -12.74 -17.50 0.71
CA TYR A 222 -12.49 -16.55 1.79
C TYR A 222 -13.13 -15.20 1.51
N PRO A 223 -13.62 -14.49 2.54
CA PRO A 223 -14.22 -13.18 2.35
C PRO A 223 -13.17 -12.14 1.93
N ASP A 224 -13.58 -11.20 1.08
CA ASP A 224 -12.80 -10.03 0.62
C ASP A 224 -12.04 -9.28 1.74
N THR A 225 -12.64 -9.19 2.92
CA THR A 225 -12.05 -8.56 4.12
C THR A 225 -10.79 -9.25 4.65
N THR A 226 -10.54 -10.49 4.26
CA THR A 226 -9.33 -11.26 4.64
C THR A 226 -8.27 -11.28 3.55
N VAL A 227 -8.58 -10.76 2.36
CA VAL A 227 -7.72 -10.83 1.19
C VAL A 227 -6.82 -9.60 1.08
N ALA A 228 -5.53 -9.86 0.89
CA ALA A 228 -4.49 -8.86 0.64
C ALA A 228 -3.59 -9.28 -0.52
N PHE A 229 -2.84 -8.33 -1.06
CA PHE A 229 -1.89 -8.54 -2.15
C PHE A 229 -0.58 -7.85 -1.83
N ARG A 230 0.49 -8.64 -1.69
CA ARG A 230 1.87 -8.17 -1.49
C ARG A 230 2.84 -9.23 -1.96
N ASP A 231 4.03 -8.81 -2.39
CA ASP A 231 5.10 -9.72 -2.76
C ASP A 231 5.72 -10.32 -1.48
N VAL A 232 5.33 -11.55 -1.14
CA VAL A 232 5.92 -12.26 0.01
C VAL A 232 7.04 -13.21 -0.43
N THR A 233 7.23 -13.39 -1.73
CA THR A 233 8.23 -14.29 -2.31
C THR A 233 9.53 -13.58 -2.67
N GLY A 234 9.47 -12.28 -2.93
CA GLY A 234 10.55 -11.41 -3.41
C GLY A 234 10.76 -11.47 -4.93
N ASP A 235 9.75 -11.89 -5.70
CA ASP A 235 9.84 -12.05 -7.15
C ASP A 235 9.43 -10.80 -7.95
N GLY A 236 9.01 -9.75 -7.26
CA GLY A 236 8.55 -8.48 -7.81
C GLY A 236 7.06 -8.43 -8.12
N LYS A 237 6.28 -9.50 -7.90
CA LYS A 237 4.83 -9.51 -8.12
C LYS A 237 4.10 -9.71 -6.81
N ALA A 238 2.97 -9.04 -6.67
CA ALA A 238 2.09 -9.26 -5.55
C ALA A 238 1.45 -10.65 -5.61
N ASP A 239 1.56 -11.36 -4.50
CA ASP A 239 0.95 -12.67 -4.26
C ASP A 239 -0.46 -12.51 -3.70
N TYR A 240 -1.31 -13.53 -3.88
CA TYR A 240 -2.63 -13.55 -3.25
C TYR A 240 -2.50 -14.06 -1.82
N LEU A 241 -2.99 -13.29 -0.85
CA LEU A 241 -2.86 -13.60 0.56
C LEU A 241 -4.21 -13.67 1.25
N VAL A 242 -4.37 -14.63 2.16
CA VAL A 242 -5.50 -14.71 3.09
C VAL A 242 -4.96 -14.58 4.50
N ILE A 243 -5.44 -13.55 5.21
CA ILE A 243 -5.01 -13.22 6.57
C ILE A 243 -6.17 -13.45 7.53
N GLN A 244 -5.98 -14.37 8.47
CA GLN A 244 -6.97 -14.77 9.47
C GLN A 244 -6.33 -14.76 10.85
N GLY A 245 -6.54 -13.67 11.60
CA GLY A 245 -5.91 -13.51 12.90
C GLY A 245 -4.39 -13.49 12.78
N ASP A 246 -3.74 -14.53 13.30
CA ASP A 246 -2.29 -14.75 13.27
C ASP A 246 -1.81 -15.71 12.16
N ARG A 247 -2.74 -16.24 11.35
CA ARG A 247 -2.41 -17.10 10.21
C ARG A 247 -2.43 -16.32 8.90
N ILE A 248 -1.37 -16.49 8.11
CA ILE A 248 -1.29 -16.02 6.72
C ILE A 248 -1.15 -17.24 5.82
N GLN A 249 -1.98 -17.31 4.77
CA GLN A 249 -1.80 -18.22 3.65
C GLN A 249 -1.47 -17.41 2.41
N ALA A 250 -0.48 -17.87 1.64
CA ALA A 250 -0.02 -17.20 0.44
C ALA A 250 -0.09 -18.14 -0.76
N TRP A 251 -0.49 -17.59 -1.90
CA TRP A 251 -0.46 -18.23 -3.19
C TRP A 251 0.39 -17.39 -4.13
N GLU A 252 1.49 -18.00 -4.59
CA GLU A 252 2.48 -17.38 -5.46
C GLU A 252 1.84 -16.96 -6.80
N ASN A 253 2.03 -15.71 -7.19
CA ASN A 253 1.59 -15.20 -8.48
C ASN A 253 2.58 -15.56 -9.59
N ARG A 254 2.23 -16.56 -10.39
CA ARG A 254 3.09 -17.08 -11.48
C ARG A 254 2.89 -16.42 -12.84
N GLY A 255 2.10 -15.35 -12.94
CA GLY A 255 1.85 -14.65 -14.21
C GLY A 255 0.97 -15.46 -15.18
N GLY A 256 -0.35 -15.41 -14.98
CA GLY A 256 -1.36 -16.03 -15.85
C GLY A 256 -2.55 -16.57 -15.05
N ASN A 257 -3.72 -16.70 -15.71
CA ASN A 257 -5.08 -16.97 -15.18
C ASN A 257 -5.30 -18.22 -14.29
N HIS A 258 -4.28 -18.75 -13.64
CA HIS A 258 -4.33 -19.96 -12.82
C HIS A 258 -3.61 -19.75 -11.49
N MET A 259 -4.22 -18.96 -10.60
CA MET A 259 -4.10 -19.23 -9.16
C MET A 259 -4.87 -20.53 -8.86
N PRO A 260 -4.34 -21.46 -8.04
CA PRO A 260 -4.97 -22.76 -7.88
C PRO A 260 -6.28 -22.66 -7.09
N SER A 261 -7.24 -23.49 -7.51
CA SER A 261 -8.47 -23.83 -6.77
C SER A 261 -8.17 -24.49 -5.43
#